data_AF-A0A7W7ZNH2-F1
#
_entry.id   AF-A0A7W7ZNH2-F1
#
_cell.length_a   1.000
_cell.length_b   1.000
_cell.length_c   1.000
_cell.angle_alpha   90.00
_cell.angle_beta   90.00
_cell.angle_gamma   90.00
#
_symmetry.space_group_name_H-M   'P 1'
#
loop_
_entity.id
_entity.type
_entity.pdbx_description
1 polymer ?
#
loop_
_entity_poly.entity_id
_entity_poly.type
_entity_poly.pdbx_seq_one_letter_code
_entity_poly.pdbx_strand_id
1 'polypeptide(L)'
;MVDRREFLAALMAAAVLSQAEGLAEGNTSLKKTGSSLVPEEPSGKPNYWCTWAVQNYMYGQHLSKLDPKVLEGDSGSKLAHDAMTQDVLFGRAGWVSEFFPRIRKDVLFLLDDGWQAGGTATFELDQKKFPSFSGAPADRLKKLNHAIQAAGWRGTALWCRNTPGGTTDLHLESLSQSAEIRYWKIDIGDPAFELVKLRDEAHIPLTLEHVHGELPMNGSWEKDGRFGPQPWGSNRMEILRHTDVYRTYDVTSILSLPTTLDRLAEMLKGAEGHPEIQALLNVEDEVYVAAAMGCTMGILRHPLVGMRPGGDVDLFFNGPRRAKQRMDEVVRALRWQRIAPPFSPGQSSVRLSAEILTDSWLFEPGQTWQNEIIGKTVRQGAPACLARNINLPAVKATGEKPFVFATRFPNGAVAIAAQERTKVGKGWYMPACDVTLSIADAPGPYGVFGYFDSLTLISDRPLQGRRILAQDLAGDEAIDISNMVQVRGKSLLIPGQVIRRIGLRQATPGDLSAPGLAIAIH
;
A
#
# COMPACT_ATOMS: atom_id res chain seq x y z
N MET A 1 -28.16 -25.36 17.97
CA MET A 1 -28.63 -24.41 16.93
C MET A 1 -29.20 -23.22 17.68
N VAL A 2 -28.41 -22.17 17.82
CA VAL A 2 -28.79 -20.95 18.58
C VAL A 2 -29.07 -19.85 17.56
N ASP A 3 -30.20 -19.18 17.71
CA ASP A 3 -30.74 -18.20 16.77
C ASP A 3 -29.82 -16.97 16.67
N ARG A 4 -29.32 -16.69 15.45
CA ARG A 4 -28.41 -15.59 15.13
C ARG A 4 -29.02 -14.19 15.36
N ARG A 5 -30.33 -14.07 15.62
CA ARG A 5 -30.99 -12.78 15.83
C ARG A 5 -30.81 -12.19 17.22
N GLU A 6 -30.67 -13.00 18.27
CA GLU A 6 -30.51 -12.50 19.64
C GLU A 6 -29.09 -11.97 19.92
N PHE A 7 -28.08 -12.53 19.24
CA PHE A 7 -26.68 -12.10 19.38
C PHE A 7 -26.42 -10.69 18.80
N LEU A 8 -27.11 -10.33 17.71
CA LEU A 8 -27.01 -9.00 17.10
C LEU A 8 -27.74 -7.92 17.90
N ALA A 9 -28.79 -8.26 18.64
CA ALA A 9 -29.54 -7.31 19.48
C ALA A 9 -28.77 -6.93 20.76
N ALA A 10 -28.04 -7.88 21.37
CA ALA A 10 -27.25 -7.64 22.58
C ALA A 10 -26.01 -6.74 22.32
N LEU A 11 -25.39 -6.85 21.14
CA LEU A 11 -24.25 -6.02 20.72
C LEU A 11 -24.63 -4.54 20.50
N MET A 12 -25.85 -4.27 20.05
CA MET A 12 -26.35 -2.89 19.86
C MET A 12 -26.67 -2.19 21.18
N ALA A 13 -27.18 -2.91 22.18
CA ALA A 13 -27.55 -2.32 23.47
C ALA A 13 -26.33 -1.97 24.34
N ALA A 14 -25.26 -2.78 24.29
CA ALA A 14 -24.02 -2.52 25.03
C ALA A 14 -23.19 -1.37 24.42
N ALA A 15 -23.28 -1.15 23.10
CA ALA A 15 -22.59 -0.06 22.41
C ALA A 15 -23.20 1.33 22.70
N VAL A 16 -24.49 1.40 23.06
CA VAL A 16 -25.19 2.67 23.35
C VAL A 16 -24.90 3.19 24.76
N LEU A 17 -24.57 2.32 25.72
CA LEU A 17 -24.38 2.70 27.13
C LEU A 17 -22.95 3.10 27.49
N SER A 18 -21.93 2.77 26.69
CA SER A 18 -20.53 3.17 26.96
C SER A 18 -20.10 4.45 26.24
N GLN A 19 -20.99 5.12 25.49
CA GLN A 19 -20.70 6.39 24.79
C GLN A 19 -21.10 7.66 25.57
N ALA A 20 -21.57 7.52 26.82
CA ALA A 20 -22.13 8.65 27.56
C ALA A 20 -21.16 9.40 28.49
N GLU A 21 -19.94 8.91 28.73
CA GLU A 21 -19.00 9.56 29.65
C GLU A 21 -17.66 9.85 28.95
N GLY A 22 -17.54 11.05 28.36
CA GLY A 22 -16.23 11.55 27.89
C GLY A 22 -16.18 12.44 26.66
N LEU A 23 -17.28 13.05 26.19
CA LEU A 23 -17.23 14.03 25.09
C LEU A 23 -18.07 15.28 25.41
N ALA A 24 -17.55 16.08 26.33
CA ALA A 24 -17.95 17.48 26.48
C ALA A 24 -16.76 18.37 26.12
N GLU A 25 -16.37 18.40 24.84
CA GLU A 25 -15.48 19.42 24.29
C GLU A 25 -16.03 19.97 22.97
N GLY A 26 -16.50 21.23 23.03
CA GLY A 26 -16.51 22.18 21.92
C GLY A 26 -17.30 21.80 20.67
N ASN A 27 -18.63 21.88 20.75
CA ASN A 27 -19.53 21.77 19.60
C ASN A 27 -19.51 23.06 18.74
N THR A 28 -18.36 23.40 18.16
CA THR A 28 -18.29 24.36 17.05
C THR A 28 -18.68 23.63 15.76
N SER A 29 -19.83 23.98 15.21
CA SER A 29 -20.31 23.49 13.91
C SER A 29 -19.26 23.79 12.83
N LEU A 30 -18.58 22.74 12.34
CA LEU A 30 -17.59 22.86 11.27
C LEU A 30 -18.27 23.36 9.99
N LYS A 31 -17.76 24.45 9.42
CA LYS A 31 -18.33 25.04 8.20
C LYS A 31 -17.92 24.21 7.00
N LYS A 32 -18.87 23.45 6.48
CA LYS A 32 -18.77 22.70 5.23
C LYS A 32 -18.65 23.65 4.05
N THR A 33 -17.85 23.28 3.05
CA THR A 33 -17.68 24.07 1.82
C THR A 33 -18.62 23.65 0.70
N GLY A 34 -19.10 22.40 0.72
CA GLY A 34 -19.90 21.81 -0.36
C GLY A 34 -19.09 21.35 -1.58
N SER A 35 -17.75 21.39 -1.53
CA SER A 35 -16.86 20.95 -2.61
C SER A 35 -15.79 19.97 -2.12
N SER A 36 -15.41 19.01 -2.96
CA SER A 36 -14.31 18.07 -2.71
C SER A 36 -12.96 18.65 -3.16
N LEU A 37 -11.90 18.46 -2.38
CA LEU A 37 -10.50 18.65 -2.77
C LEU A 37 -9.93 17.46 -3.57
N VAL A 38 -10.64 16.33 -3.57
CA VAL A 38 -10.22 15.10 -4.24
C VAL A 38 -10.97 14.96 -5.57
N PRO A 39 -10.28 14.80 -6.71
CA PRO A 39 -10.90 14.50 -7.99
C PRO A 39 -11.69 13.19 -7.98
N GLU A 40 -12.74 13.13 -8.80
CA GLU A 40 -13.50 11.90 -9.01
C GLU A 40 -12.77 10.90 -9.92
N GLU A 41 -11.95 11.41 -10.84
CA GLU A 41 -11.23 10.58 -11.80
C GLU A 41 -10.07 9.82 -11.13
N PRO A 42 -9.96 8.50 -11.33
CA PRO A 42 -8.80 7.72 -10.90
C PRO A 42 -7.49 8.22 -11.53
N SER A 43 -6.35 8.00 -10.85
CA SER A 43 -5.04 8.42 -11.37
C SER A 43 -4.57 7.68 -12.63
N GLY A 44 -5.19 6.53 -12.94
CA GLY A 44 -4.77 5.64 -14.02
C GLY A 44 -3.41 4.98 -13.81
N LYS A 45 -2.74 5.19 -12.67
CA LYS A 45 -1.43 4.57 -12.37
C LYS A 45 -1.59 3.08 -11.98
N PRO A 46 -0.55 2.25 -12.20
CA PRO A 46 -0.69 0.81 -12.12
C PRO A 46 -0.64 0.29 -10.66
N ASN A 47 -1.62 0.68 -9.86
CA ASN A 47 -1.85 0.07 -8.56
C ASN A 47 -2.74 -1.16 -8.71
N TYR A 48 -2.57 -2.15 -7.84
CA TYR A 48 -3.40 -3.33 -7.81
C TYR A 48 -3.70 -3.79 -6.39
N TRP A 49 -4.78 -4.55 -6.24
CA TRP A 49 -5.00 -5.42 -5.10
C TRP A 49 -4.69 -6.87 -5.50
N CYS A 50 -3.79 -7.51 -4.77
CA CYS A 50 -3.27 -8.84 -5.02
C CYS A 50 -3.91 -9.87 -4.11
N THR A 51 -4.34 -10.98 -4.71
CA THR A 51 -5.04 -12.06 -4.01
C THR A 51 -4.13 -12.89 -3.10
N TRP A 52 -2.80 -12.83 -3.23
CA TRP A 52 -1.86 -13.76 -2.58
C TRP A 52 -2.07 -13.92 -1.06
N ALA A 53 -2.19 -12.82 -0.33
CA ALA A 53 -2.37 -12.88 1.12
C ALA A 53 -3.74 -13.48 1.51
N VAL A 54 -4.82 -13.07 0.84
CA VAL A 54 -6.16 -13.62 1.15
C VAL A 54 -6.28 -15.08 0.72
N GLN A 55 -5.64 -15.49 -0.38
CA GLN A 55 -5.57 -16.88 -0.82
C GLN A 55 -5.01 -17.76 0.30
N ASN A 56 -3.87 -17.37 0.87
CA ASN A 56 -3.25 -18.08 1.98
C ASN A 56 -4.12 -18.04 3.25
N TYR A 57 -4.80 -16.93 3.53
CA TYR A 57 -5.70 -16.80 4.67
C TYR A 57 -6.87 -17.80 4.65
N MET A 58 -7.32 -18.25 3.48
CA MET A 58 -8.45 -19.19 3.39
C MET A 58 -8.17 -20.54 4.04
N TYR A 59 -6.90 -20.96 4.11
CA TYR A 59 -6.57 -22.21 4.79
C TYR A 59 -6.89 -22.10 6.28
N GLY A 60 -7.63 -23.08 6.80
CA GLY A 60 -7.96 -23.17 8.21
C GLY A 60 -9.36 -22.69 8.59
N GLN A 61 -10.09 -22.03 7.69
CA GLN A 61 -11.41 -21.41 8.02
C GLN A 61 -12.51 -22.40 8.43
N HIS A 62 -12.31 -23.69 8.15
CA HIS A 62 -13.25 -24.77 8.48
C HIS A 62 -12.64 -25.81 9.42
N LEU A 63 -11.42 -25.57 9.92
CA LEU A 63 -10.77 -26.48 10.85
C LEU A 63 -11.24 -26.20 12.27
N SER A 64 -11.32 -27.25 13.09
CA SER A 64 -11.55 -27.11 14.55
C SER A 64 -10.30 -26.61 15.29
N LYS A 65 -9.11 -26.81 14.70
CA LYS A 65 -7.81 -26.34 15.18
C LYS A 65 -6.89 -26.07 13.98
N LEU A 66 -6.11 -24.99 14.06
CA LEU A 66 -5.09 -24.64 13.09
C LEU A 66 -3.71 -24.87 13.71
N ASP A 67 -2.83 -25.61 13.03
CA ASP A 67 -1.41 -25.70 13.37
C ASP A 67 -0.64 -24.63 12.57
N PRO A 68 -0.09 -23.60 13.21
CA PRO A 68 0.64 -22.53 12.54
C PRO A 68 1.81 -23.03 11.68
N LYS A 69 2.42 -24.17 12.04
CA LYS A 69 3.54 -24.75 11.29
C LYS A 69 3.19 -25.13 9.87
N VAL A 70 1.91 -25.38 9.58
CA VAL A 70 1.45 -25.67 8.22
C VAL A 70 1.48 -24.42 7.34
N LEU A 71 1.42 -23.23 7.94
CA LEU A 71 1.51 -21.97 7.21
C LEU A 71 2.97 -21.56 6.94
N GLU A 72 3.91 -22.07 7.74
CA GLU A 72 5.32 -21.71 7.70
C GLU A 72 6.06 -22.43 6.55
N GLY A 73 7.06 -21.79 5.95
CA GLY A 73 7.84 -22.33 4.83
C GLY A 73 7.09 -22.35 3.49
N ASP A 74 7.38 -23.37 2.68
CA ASP A 74 7.02 -23.40 1.25
C ASP A 74 5.59 -23.89 0.96
N SER A 75 4.81 -24.19 1.99
CA SER A 75 3.42 -24.68 1.84
C SER A 75 2.47 -23.63 1.25
N GLY A 76 2.81 -22.34 1.39
CA GLY A 76 1.95 -21.22 1.01
C GLY A 76 1.46 -21.28 -0.44
N SER A 77 2.31 -21.66 -1.40
CA SER A 77 1.89 -21.78 -2.81
C SER A 77 0.75 -22.78 -2.98
N LYS A 78 0.86 -23.98 -2.38
CA LYS A 78 -0.21 -24.97 -2.45
C LYS A 78 -1.51 -24.46 -1.80
N LEU A 79 -1.41 -23.87 -0.61
CA LEU A 79 -2.57 -23.33 0.10
C LEU A 79 -3.26 -22.23 -0.73
N ALA A 80 -2.47 -21.37 -1.35
CA ALA A 80 -2.97 -20.30 -2.18
C ALA A 80 -3.67 -20.81 -3.45
N HIS A 81 -3.14 -21.88 -4.05
CA HIS A 81 -3.73 -22.52 -5.23
C HIS A 81 -5.10 -23.13 -4.94
N ASP A 82 -5.25 -23.79 -3.78
CA ASP A 82 -6.50 -24.43 -3.38
C ASP A 82 -7.62 -23.40 -3.15
N ALA A 83 -7.27 -22.20 -2.67
CA ALA A 83 -8.21 -21.11 -2.44
C ALA A 83 -8.65 -20.38 -3.73
N MET A 84 -7.84 -20.42 -4.78
CA MET A 84 -8.07 -19.69 -6.03
C MET A 84 -9.13 -20.40 -6.89
N THR A 85 -10.41 -20.13 -6.63
CA THR A 85 -11.54 -20.75 -7.35
C THR A 85 -12.62 -19.73 -7.68
N GLN A 86 -13.46 -20.04 -8.66
CA GLN A 86 -14.59 -19.19 -9.04
C GLN A 86 -15.54 -18.90 -7.87
N ASP A 87 -15.85 -19.91 -7.05
CA ASP A 87 -16.77 -19.75 -5.93
C ASP A 87 -16.22 -18.81 -4.86
N VAL A 88 -14.91 -18.83 -4.62
CA VAL A 88 -14.25 -17.91 -3.68
C VAL A 88 -14.21 -16.48 -4.23
N LEU A 89 -13.94 -16.32 -5.53
CA LEU A 89 -13.84 -14.99 -6.15
C LEU A 89 -15.22 -14.35 -6.36
N PHE A 90 -16.20 -15.12 -6.84
CA PHE A 90 -17.48 -14.62 -7.35
C PHE A 90 -18.73 -15.19 -6.64
N GLY A 91 -18.56 -16.12 -5.70
CA GLY A 91 -19.67 -16.70 -4.96
C GLY A 91 -20.32 -15.72 -3.98
N ARG A 92 -21.14 -16.24 -3.08
CA ARG A 92 -21.80 -15.42 -2.05
C ARG A 92 -20.73 -14.83 -1.12
N ALA A 93 -20.64 -13.51 -1.08
CA ALA A 93 -19.58 -12.76 -0.41
C ALA A 93 -18.17 -12.99 -1.01
N GLY A 94 -18.10 -13.16 -2.33
CA GLY A 94 -16.84 -13.32 -3.06
C GLY A 94 -15.98 -12.05 -3.02
N TRP A 95 -14.66 -12.24 -3.12
CA TRP A 95 -13.70 -11.12 -3.00
C TRP A 95 -13.96 -10.01 -4.02
N VAL A 96 -14.39 -10.37 -5.23
CA VAL A 96 -14.69 -9.43 -6.31
C VAL A 96 -15.83 -8.48 -5.93
N SER A 97 -16.86 -8.97 -5.23
CA SER A 97 -18.05 -8.18 -4.86
C SER A 97 -17.92 -7.48 -3.52
N GLU A 98 -17.11 -7.99 -2.59
CA GLU A 98 -17.05 -7.48 -1.21
C GLU A 98 -15.88 -6.54 -0.95
N PHE A 99 -14.73 -6.74 -1.59
CA PHE A 99 -13.52 -6.02 -1.16
C PHE A 99 -13.44 -4.64 -1.79
N PHE A 100 -12.98 -3.66 -1.02
CA PHE A 100 -12.66 -2.30 -1.43
C PHE A 100 -13.70 -1.56 -2.31
N PRO A 101 -15.01 -1.61 -2.00
CA PRO A 101 -16.07 -1.07 -2.88
C PRO A 101 -15.88 0.39 -3.30
N ARG A 102 -15.18 1.19 -2.49
CA ARG A 102 -14.96 2.63 -2.72
C ARG A 102 -13.84 2.97 -3.71
N ILE A 103 -12.91 2.03 -3.94
CA ILE A 103 -11.68 2.29 -4.71
C ILE A 103 -11.40 1.29 -5.82
N ARG A 104 -12.34 0.37 -6.13
CA ARG A 104 -12.15 -0.63 -7.19
C ARG A 104 -11.75 0.01 -8.53
N LYS A 105 -12.30 1.18 -8.87
CA LYS A 105 -11.96 1.92 -10.09
C LYS A 105 -10.50 2.44 -10.11
N ASP A 106 -9.85 2.51 -8.96
CA ASP A 106 -8.48 3.02 -8.80
C ASP A 106 -7.41 1.92 -8.91
N VAL A 107 -7.81 0.64 -8.86
CA VAL A 107 -6.89 -0.50 -8.78
C VAL A 107 -7.29 -1.63 -9.72
N LEU A 108 -6.28 -2.37 -10.19
CA LEU A 108 -6.48 -3.64 -10.87
C LEU A 108 -6.73 -4.75 -9.84
N PHE A 109 -7.50 -5.77 -10.22
CA PHE A 109 -7.67 -7.00 -9.45
C PHE A 109 -6.63 -8.01 -9.92
N LEU A 110 -5.56 -8.21 -9.13
CA LEU A 110 -4.45 -9.06 -9.50
C LEU A 110 -4.66 -10.49 -9.02
N LEU A 111 -4.75 -11.41 -9.98
CA LEU A 111 -4.77 -12.85 -9.75
C LEU A 111 -3.33 -13.32 -9.55
N ASP A 112 -2.97 -13.54 -8.29
CA ASP A 112 -1.68 -14.15 -7.92
C ASP A 112 -1.72 -15.68 -8.11
N ASP A 113 -0.60 -16.36 -7.90
CA ASP A 113 -0.35 -17.74 -8.32
C ASP A 113 -1.50 -18.73 -8.02
N GLY A 114 -1.71 -19.68 -8.93
CA GLY A 114 -2.69 -20.77 -8.80
C GLY A 114 -4.01 -20.60 -9.57
N TRP A 115 -4.19 -19.53 -10.35
CA TRP A 115 -5.38 -19.33 -11.18
C TRP A 115 -5.35 -20.08 -12.53
N GLN A 116 -4.15 -20.37 -13.02
CA GLN A 116 -3.91 -20.92 -14.36
C GLN A 116 -3.71 -22.45 -14.35
N ALA A 117 -4.00 -23.09 -15.49
CA ALA A 117 -3.73 -24.50 -15.71
C ALA A 117 -2.30 -24.71 -16.26
N GLY A 118 -1.68 -25.84 -15.93
CA GLY A 118 -0.47 -26.32 -16.61
C GLY A 118 0.87 -25.72 -16.15
N GLY A 119 0.90 -24.92 -15.08
CA GLY A 119 2.13 -24.39 -14.50
C GLY A 119 2.13 -22.86 -14.42
N THR A 120 3.31 -22.25 -14.30
CA THR A 120 3.44 -20.78 -14.32
C THR A 120 3.48 -20.26 -15.75
N ALA A 121 2.98 -19.04 -15.99
CA ALA A 121 3.08 -18.34 -17.28
C ALA A 121 2.43 -19.06 -18.50
N THR A 122 1.33 -19.79 -18.31
CA THR A 122 0.55 -20.40 -19.44
C THR A 122 -0.55 -19.49 -19.96
N PHE A 123 -1.07 -18.61 -19.10
CA PHE A 123 -2.17 -17.70 -19.39
C PHE A 123 -3.46 -18.42 -19.80
N GLU A 124 -3.63 -19.64 -19.30
CA GLU A 124 -4.82 -20.44 -19.52
C GLU A 124 -5.61 -20.57 -18.21
N LEU A 125 -6.79 -19.95 -18.15
CA LEU A 125 -7.66 -20.04 -16.98
C LEU A 125 -8.06 -21.50 -16.71
N ASP A 126 -7.84 -22.00 -15.50
CA ASP A 126 -8.16 -23.39 -15.15
C ASP A 126 -9.68 -23.66 -15.19
N GLN A 127 -10.13 -24.54 -16.09
CA GLN A 127 -11.56 -24.81 -16.30
C GLN A 127 -12.22 -25.54 -15.12
N LYS A 128 -11.45 -26.30 -14.33
CA LYS A 128 -11.98 -26.99 -13.15
C LYS A 128 -12.23 -25.99 -12.02
N LYS A 129 -11.32 -25.02 -11.86
CA LYS A 129 -11.45 -23.95 -10.87
C LYS A 129 -12.47 -22.89 -11.30
N PHE A 130 -12.65 -22.71 -12.61
CA PHE A 130 -13.47 -21.67 -13.22
C PHE A 130 -14.45 -22.19 -14.29
N PRO A 131 -15.39 -23.08 -13.93
CA PRO A 131 -16.22 -23.79 -14.89
C PRO A 131 -17.22 -22.92 -15.66
N SER A 132 -17.59 -21.73 -15.15
CA SER A 132 -18.54 -20.85 -15.84
C SER A 132 -17.89 -20.02 -16.95
N PHE A 133 -16.56 -19.90 -16.98
CA PHE A 133 -15.84 -19.24 -18.07
C PHE A 133 -15.43 -20.28 -19.11
N SER A 134 -16.29 -20.50 -20.10
CA SER A 134 -16.08 -21.47 -21.20
C SER A 134 -15.60 -20.80 -22.50
N GLY A 135 -15.05 -21.59 -23.42
CA GLY A 135 -14.57 -21.13 -24.74
C GLY A 135 -13.06 -21.31 -24.94
N ALA A 136 -12.52 -20.67 -25.97
CA ALA A 136 -11.08 -20.67 -26.23
C ALA A 136 -10.30 -19.99 -25.07
N PRO A 137 -9.00 -20.25 -24.87
CA PRO A 137 -8.22 -19.65 -23.79
C PRO A 137 -8.40 -18.13 -23.64
N ALA A 138 -8.28 -17.37 -24.73
CA ALA A 138 -8.48 -15.92 -24.73
C ALA A 138 -9.92 -15.52 -24.33
N ASP A 139 -10.95 -16.23 -24.81
CA ASP A 139 -12.34 -15.93 -24.48
C ASP A 139 -12.63 -16.14 -23.00
N ARG A 140 -12.04 -17.19 -22.40
CA ARG A 140 -12.20 -17.48 -20.97
C ARG A 140 -11.62 -16.35 -20.11
N LEU A 141 -10.40 -15.93 -20.43
CA LEU A 141 -9.76 -14.79 -19.76
C LEU A 141 -10.52 -13.48 -19.98
N LYS A 142 -11.03 -13.25 -21.20
CA LYS A 142 -11.84 -12.06 -21.51
C LYS A 142 -13.10 -12.00 -20.65
N LYS A 143 -13.84 -13.10 -20.56
CA LYS A 143 -15.07 -13.18 -19.74
C LYS A 143 -14.76 -12.97 -18.26
N LEU A 144 -13.65 -13.51 -17.75
CA LEU A 144 -13.19 -13.28 -16.38
C LEU A 144 -12.88 -11.80 -16.13
N ASN A 145 -12.13 -11.17 -17.04
CA ASN A 145 -11.81 -9.74 -16.98
C ASN A 145 -13.08 -8.88 -16.97
N HIS A 146 -14.02 -9.15 -17.88
CA HIS A 146 -15.31 -8.44 -17.95
C HIS A 146 -16.16 -8.64 -16.69
N ALA A 147 -16.16 -9.83 -16.08
CA ALA A 147 -16.86 -10.08 -14.83
C ALA A 147 -16.27 -9.27 -13.66
N ILE A 148 -14.93 -9.15 -13.59
CA ILE A 148 -14.23 -8.32 -12.60
C ILE A 148 -14.53 -6.83 -12.84
N GLN A 149 -14.48 -6.37 -14.09
CA GLN A 149 -14.81 -4.99 -14.44
C GLN A 149 -16.27 -4.63 -14.14
N ALA A 150 -17.21 -5.56 -14.36
CA ALA A 150 -18.62 -5.38 -14.02
C ALA A 150 -18.86 -5.15 -12.52
N ALA A 151 -17.95 -5.62 -11.65
CA ALA A 151 -17.97 -5.33 -10.21
C ALA A 151 -17.30 -3.99 -9.82
N GLY A 152 -16.83 -3.22 -10.81
CA GLY A 152 -16.29 -1.87 -10.66
C GLY A 152 -14.75 -1.81 -10.60
N TRP A 153 -14.06 -2.94 -10.72
CA TRP A 153 -12.59 -2.96 -10.78
C TRP A 153 -12.09 -2.39 -12.10
N ARG A 154 -10.88 -1.81 -12.10
CA ARG A 154 -10.29 -1.27 -13.33
C ARG A 154 -10.08 -2.34 -14.42
N GLY A 155 -9.81 -3.56 -13.98
CA GLY A 155 -9.56 -4.72 -14.83
C GLY A 155 -8.77 -5.77 -14.09
N THR A 156 -8.51 -6.88 -14.77
CA THR A 156 -7.70 -7.98 -14.24
C THR A 156 -6.21 -7.75 -14.53
N ALA A 157 -5.38 -8.04 -13.54
CA ALA A 157 -3.94 -8.17 -13.66
C ALA A 157 -3.54 -9.63 -13.38
N LEU A 158 -2.46 -10.10 -14.02
CA LEU A 158 -2.06 -11.51 -13.94
C LEU A 158 -0.65 -11.63 -13.37
N TRP A 159 -0.48 -12.56 -12.42
CA TRP A 159 0.82 -13.00 -11.98
C TRP A 159 1.38 -14.10 -12.88
N CYS A 160 2.68 -14.07 -13.13
CA CYS A 160 3.42 -15.16 -13.75
C CYS A 160 4.86 -15.24 -13.22
N ARG A 161 5.54 -16.35 -13.53
CA ARG A 161 6.92 -16.64 -13.13
C ARG A 161 7.62 -17.45 -14.20
N ASN A 162 8.92 -17.20 -14.38
CA ASN A 162 9.79 -17.88 -15.35
C ASN A 162 9.17 -17.90 -16.75
N THR A 163 8.97 -16.71 -17.34
CA THR A 163 8.42 -16.63 -18.70
C THR A 163 9.25 -17.46 -19.70
N PRO A 164 8.59 -18.17 -20.62
CA PRO A 164 9.22 -19.19 -21.44
C PRO A 164 10.18 -18.68 -22.52
N GLY A 165 10.06 -17.41 -22.94
CA GLY A 165 10.89 -16.83 -23.99
C GLY A 165 10.37 -17.09 -25.41
N GLY A 166 10.85 -16.27 -26.35
CA GLY A 166 10.67 -16.47 -27.79
C GLY A 166 9.21 -16.40 -28.25
N THR A 167 8.82 -17.30 -29.16
CA THR A 167 7.46 -17.32 -29.76
C THR A 167 6.35 -17.62 -28.76
N THR A 168 6.68 -18.23 -27.62
CA THR A 168 5.70 -18.51 -26.56
C THR A 168 5.30 -17.21 -25.86
N ASP A 169 6.25 -16.32 -25.58
CA ASP A 169 5.96 -15.02 -24.96
C ASP A 169 5.06 -14.16 -25.86
N LEU A 170 5.33 -14.15 -27.18
CA LEU A 170 4.45 -13.51 -28.18
C LEU A 170 3.02 -14.06 -28.12
N HIS A 171 2.86 -15.36 -27.88
CA HIS A 171 1.54 -15.96 -27.72
C HIS A 171 0.84 -15.47 -26.45
N LEU A 172 1.55 -15.40 -25.32
CA LEU A 172 1.00 -14.89 -24.05
C LEU A 172 0.56 -13.42 -24.16
N GLU A 173 1.34 -12.60 -24.85
CA GLU A 173 1.00 -11.21 -25.17
C GLU A 173 -0.27 -11.12 -26.03
N SER A 174 -0.37 -11.95 -27.07
CA SER A 174 -1.55 -12.02 -27.94
C SER A 174 -2.81 -12.45 -27.18
N LEU A 175 -2.69 -13.42 -26.26
CA LEU A 175 -3.77 -13.83 -25.37
C LEU A 175 -4.21 -12.66 -24.48
N SER A 176 -3.26 -11.96 -23.87
CA SER A 176 -3.54 -10.79 -23.01
C SER A 176 -4.20 -9.66 -23.79
N GLN A 177 -3.73 -9.36 -25.00
CA GLN A 177 -4.33 -8.36 -25.87
C GLN A 177 -5.79 -8.72 -26.21
N SER A 178 -6.05 -9.98 -26.57
CA SER A 178 -7.38 -10.48 -26.92
C SER A 178 -8.34 -10.46 -25.72
N ALA A 179 -7.82 -10.76 -24.53
CA ALA A 179 -8.55 -10.76 -23.26
C ALA A 179 -8.66 -9.39 -22.59
N GLU A 180 -8.07 -8.35 -23.20
CA GLU A 180 -8.03 -6.97 -22.67
C GLU A 180 -7.32 -6.88 -21.31
N ILE A 181 -6.35 -7.76 -21.06
CA ILE A 181 -5.44 -7.72 -19.92
C ILE A 181 -4.32 -6.71 -20.20
N ARG A 182 -4.01 -5.89 -19.19
CA ARG A 182 -3.11 -4.73 -19.33
C ARG A 182 -1.98 -4.70 -18.31
N TYR A 183 -1.83 -5.73 -17.48
CA TYR A 183 -0.80 -5.74 -16.44
C TYR A 183 -0.33 -7.15 -16.09
N TRP A 184 0.99 -7.36 -16.13
CA TRP A 184 1.63 -8.59 -15.66
C TRP A 184 2.55 -8.30 -14.49
N LYS A 185 2.36 -9.04 -13.40
CA LYS A 185 3.31 -9.16 -12.29
C LYS A 185 4.21 -10.35 -12.54
N ILE A 186 5.50 -10.10 -12.78
CA ILE A 186 6.47 -11.12 -13.19
C ILE A 186 7.42 -11.40 -12.02
N ASP A 187 7.28 -12.58 -11.44
CA ASP A 187 8.20 -13.08 -10.41
C ASP A 187 9.29 -13.92 -11.04
N ILE A 188 10.50 -13.38 -11.19
CA ILE A 188 11.66 -14.06 -11.78
C ILE A 188 11.42 -14.46 -13.26
N GLY A 189 12.47 -14.40 -14.06
CA GLY A 189 12.39 -14.60 -15.51
C GLY A 189 12.66 -13.30 -16.25
N ASP A 190 12.70 -13.40 -17.58
CA ASP A 190 13.02 -12.30 -18.48
C ASP A 190 14.32 -11.50 -18.17
N PRO A 191 15.47 -12.16 -17.93
CA PRO A 191 16.71 -11.48 -17.54
C PRO A 191 17.29 -10.53 -18.61
N ALA A 192 16.84 -10.66 -19.86
CA ALA A 192 17.25 -9.83 -21.00
C ALA A 192 16.19 -8.80 -21.42
N PHE A 193 15.09 -8.72 -20.66
CA PHE A 193 13.95 -7.83 -20.91
C PHE A 193 13.39 -7.98 -22.33
N GLU A 194 13.32 -9.21 -22.82
CA GLU A 194 12.75 -9.54 -24.13
C GLU A 194 11.25 -9.28 -24.16
N LEU A 195 10.51 -9.48 -23.06
CA LEU A 195 9.08 -9.16 -23.02
C LEU A 195 8.83 -7.67 -23.26
N VAL A 196 9.67 -6.82 -22.67
CA VAL A 196 9.59 -5.37 -22.86
C VAL A 196 9.81 -5.02 -24.33
N LYS A 197 10.81 -5.62 -24.98
CA LYS A 197 11.09 -5.40 -26.41
C LYS A 197 9.94 -5.88 -27.29
N LEU A 198 9.45 -7.11 -27.06
CA LEU A 198 8.35 -7.72 -27.82
C LEU A 198 7.08 -6.87 -27.73
N ARG A 199 6.71 -6.49 -26.51
CA ARG A 199 5.58 -5.60 -26.26
C ARG A 199 5.70 -4.28 -27.03
N ASP A 200 6.86 -3.65 -26.98
CA ASP A 200 7.11 -2.35 -27.63
C ASP A 200 7.03 -2.49 -29.16
N GLU A 201 7.59 -3.55 -29.73
CA GLU A 201 7.48 -3.87 -31.17
C GLU A 201 6.02 -4.12 -31.59
N ALA A 202 5.27 -4.87 -30.77
CA ALA A 202 3.86 -5.19 -31.02
C ALA A 202 2.90 -4.03 -30.72
N HIS A 203 3.37 -2.97 -30.07
CA HIS A 203 2.59 -1.81 -29.64
C HIS A 203 1.35 -2.18 -28.79
N ILE A 204 1.47 -3.23 -27.98
CA ILE A 204 0.39 -3.63 -27.08
C ILE A 204 0.43 -2.76 -25.80
N PRO A 205 -0.71 -2.26 -25.30
CA PRO A 205 -0.72 -1.44 -24.10
C PRO A 205 -0.68 -2.32 -22.85
N LEU A 206 0.44 -2.99 -22.62
CA LEU A 206 0.67 -3.93 -21.52
C LEU A 206 1.72 -3.35 -20.55
N THR A 207 1.39 -3.25 -19.28
CA THR A 207 2.35 -2.87 -18.25
C THR A 207 3.03 -4.11 -17.67
N LEU A 208 4.37 -4.09 -17.62
CA LEU A 208 5.18 -5.17 -17.08
C LEU A 208 5.82 -4.72 -15.76
N GLU A 209 5.61 -5.51 -14.72
CA GLU A 209 6.20 -5.32 -13.41
C GLU A 209 7.20 -6.45 -13.11
N HIS A 210 8.46 -6.09 -12.98
CA HIS A 210 9.56 -7.01 -12.70
C HIS A 210 10.09 -6.86 -11.29
N VAL A 211 10.87 -7.86 -10.90
CA VAL A 211 11.53 -7.86 -9.60
C VAL A 211 12.83 -8.65 -9.57
N HIS A 212 13.71 -8.30 -8.63
CA HIS A 212 14.98 -9.01 -8.42
C HIS A 212 14.81 -10.34 -7.67
N GLY A 213 13.91 -10.40 -6.69
CA GLY A 213 13.82 -11.51 -5.73
C GLY A 213 14.57 -11.20 -4.45
N GLU A 214 13.95 -10.47 -3.51
CA GLU A 214 14.57 -10.24 -2.20
C GLU A 214 14.11 -11.27 -1.17
N LEU A 215 14.97 -11.53 -0.19
CA LEU A 215 14.53 -12.10 1.07
C LEU A 215 13.58 -11.12 1.80
N PRO A 216 12.73 -11.61 2.73
CA PRO A 216 11.76 -10.75 3.43
C PRO A 216 12.40 -9.79 4.45
N MET A 217 13.73 -9.81 4.58
CA MET A 217 14.54 -8.92 5.39
C MET A 217 15.68 -8.32 4.55
N ASN A 218 16.10 -7.11 4.90
CA ASN A 218 17.32 -6.51 4.36
C ASN A 218 18.56 -6.96 5.12
N GLY A 219 19.68 -7.11 4.40
CA GLY A 219 21.03 -7.22 4.95
C GLY A 219 21.22 -8.24 6.07
N SER A 220 22.18 -7.97 6.96
CA SER A 220 22.34 -8.74 8.20
C SER A 220 21.29 -8.30 9.21
N TRP A 221 20.18 -9.02 9.21
CA TRP A 221 19.04 -8.78 10.07
C TRP A 221 19.34 -9.01 11.56
N GLU A 222 20.44 -9.68 11.90
CA GLU A 222 20.90 -9.81 13.30
C GLU A 222 21.46 -8.50 13.86
N LYS A 223 21.92 -7.59 12.98
CA LYS A 223 22.63 -6.37 13.35
C LYS A 223 21.76 -5.13 13.16
N ASP A 224 21.64 -4.67 11.92
CA ASP A 224 20.97 -3.42 11.57
C ASP A 224 20.02 -3.57 10.39
N GLY A 225 20.12 -4.67 9.63
CA GLY A 225 19.22 -5.00 8.54
C GLY A 225 19.11 -3.90 7.49
N ARG A 226 20.24 -3.44 6.97
CA ARG A 226 20.32 -2.42 5.91
C ARG A 226 20.36 -3.07 4.52
N PHE A 227 19.70 -2.45 3.56
CA PHE A 227 19.61 -2.90 2.16
C PHE A 227 20.92 -2.65 1.40
N GLY A 228 21.59 -1.56 1.73
CA GLY A 228 22.84 -1.14 1.10
C GLY A 228 22.64 -0.43 -0.23
N PRO A 229 23.66 0.34 -0.66
CA PRO A 229 23.57 1.19 -1.83
C PRO A 229 23.30 0.38 -3.10
N GLN A 230 22.44 0.93 -3.96
CA GLN A 230 22.17 0.40 -5.30
C GLN A 230 22.82 1.32 -6.35
N PRO A 231 24.13 1.18 -6.61
CA PRO A 231 24.79 2.01 -7.60
C PRO A 231 24.29 1.69 -9.01
N TRP A 232 24.52 2.63 -9.92
CA TRP A 232 24.29 2.40 -11.34
C TRP A 232 24.99 1.12 -11.82
N GLY A 233 24.27 0.29 -12.58
CA GLY A 233 24.74 -1.03 -13.03
C GLY A 233 24.54 -2.17 -12.03
N SER A 234 23.96 -1.93 -10.84
CA SER A 234 23.46 -3.03 -10.01
C SER A 234 22.31 -3.76 -10.71
N ASN A 235 22.12 -5.06 -10.43
CA ASN A 235 21.02 -5.83 -11.02
C ASN A 235 19.64 -5.18 -10.79
N ARG A 236 19.44 -4.53 -9.63
CA ARG A 236 18.18 -3.85 -9.31
C ARG A 236 17.99 -2.58 -10.12
N MET A 237 19.06 -1.80 -10.31
CA MET A 237 19.01 -0.62 -11.18
C MET A 237 18.82 -1.00 -12.64
N GLU A 238 19.41 -2.12 -13.08
CA GLU A 238 19.21 -2.64 -14.43
C GLU A 238 17.74 -3.03 -14.65
N ILE A 239 17.12 -3.77 -13.74
CA ILE A 239 15.68 -4.07 -13.83
C ILE A 239 14.86 -2.78 -13.83
N LEU A 240 15.12 -1.85 -12.90
CA LEU A 240 14.40 -0.57 -12.82
C LEU A 240 14.51 0.24 -14.12
N ARG A 241 15.63 0.16 -14.83
CA ARG A 241 15.85 0.85 -16.11
C ARG A 241 15.02 0.29 -17.25
N HIS A 242 14.73 -1.00 -17.22
CA HIS A 242 14.15 -1.72 -18.35
C HIS A 242 12.67 -2.11 -18.16
N THR A 243 12.12 -2.01 -16.96
CA THR A 243 10.72 -2.34 -16.65
C THR A 243 9.80 -1.12 -16.67
N ASP A 244 8.47 -1.29 -16.64
CA ASP A 244 7.55 -0.17 -16.38
C ASP A 244 7.34 0.04 -14.88
N VAL A 245 7.36 -1.05 -14.11
CA VAL A 245 7.24 -1.04 -12.65
C VAL A 245 8.28 -1.98 -12.05
N TYR A 246 9.00 -1.51 -11.03
CA TYR A 246 9.90 -2.32 -10.21
C TYR A 246 9.28 -2.48 -8.83
N ARG A 247 9.12 -3.73 -8.37
CA ARG A 247 8.57 -4.02 -7.04
C ARG A 247 9.65 -4.17 -5.98
N THR A 248 9.51 -3.51 -4.85
CA THR A 248 10.42 -3.66 -3.69
C THR A 248 9.92 -4.74 -2.72
N TYR A 249 9.72 -5.97 -3.21
CA TYR A 249 9.33 -7.16 -2.40
C TYR A 249 10.54 -8.03 -2.03
N ASP A 250 10.48 -9.06 -1.18
CA ASP A 250 9.44 -9.42 -0.20
C ASP A 250 9.67 -8.66 1.12
N VAL A 251 8.65 -8.50 1.97
CA VAL A 251 8.81 -7.90 3.31
C VAL A 251 8.06 -8.68 4.38
N THR A 252 8.64 -8.82 5.58
CA THR A 252 7.87 -9.34 6.73
C THR A 252 6.78 -8.35 7.15
N SER A 253 5.63 -8.86 7.57
CA SER A 253 4.48 -8.05 8.02
C SER A 253 4.82 -7.08 9.16
N ILE A 254 5.57 -7.55 10.17
CA ILE A 254 5.81 -6.82 11.44
C ILE A 254 6.87 -5.72 11.27
N LEU A 255 7.91 -5.98 10.47
CA LEU A 255 9.00 -5.04 10.20
C LEU A 255 8.95 -4.48 8.77
N SER A 256 7.80 -4.54 8.13
CA SER A 256 7.55 -4.08 6.76
C SER A 256 8.00 -2.64 6.54
N LEU A 257 7.57 -1.73 7.40
CA LEU A 257 7.86 -0.30 7.26
C LEU A 257 9.36 0.04 7.15
N PRO A 258 10.24 -0.31 8.11
CA PRO A 258 11.67 -0.01 8.01
C PRO A 258 12.32 -0.74 6.84
N THR A 259 11.94 -1.99 6.54
CA THR A 259 12.47 -2.73 5.38
C THR A 259 12.16 -2.01 4.06
N THR A 260 10.90 -1.59 3.88
CA THR A 260 10.42 -0.88 2.70
C THR A 260 11.04 0.50 2.56
N LEU A 261 11.13 1.28 3.65
CA LEU A 261 11.73 2.62 3.62
C LEU A 261 13.20 2.60 3.23
N ASP A 262 13.96 1.62 3.73
CA ASP A 262 15.38 1.51 3.40
C ASP A 262 15.59 1.10 1.93
N ARG A 263 14.82 0.12 1.44
CA ARG A 263 14.83 -0.25 0.02
C ARG A 263 14.48 0.93 -0.86
N LEU A 264 13.41 1.64 -0.51
CA LEU A 264 12.97 2.81 -1.25
C LEU A 264 14.06 3.89 -1.26
N ALA A 265 14.69 4.17 -0.12
CA ALA A 265 15.74 5.18 -0.02
C ALA A 265 16.93 4.87 -0.96
N GLU A 266 17.41 3.63 -0.95
CA GLU A 266 18.56 3.23 -1.77
C GLU A 266 18.21 3.12 -3.27
N MET A 267 17.00 2.66 -3.61
CA MET A 267 16.53 2.62 -5.00
C MET A 267 16.32 4.03 -5.56
N LEU A 268 15.72 4.94 -4.78
CA LEU A 268 15.58 6.34 -5.14
C LEU A 268 16.95 7.00 -5.33
N LYS A 269 17.89 6.74 -4.42
CA LYS A 269 19.24 7.32 -4.49
C LYS A 269 20.03 6.77 -5.68
N GLY A 270 19.90 5.49 -5.99
CA GLY A 270 20.52 4.86 -7.16
C GLY A 270 20.01 5.39 -8.49
N ALA A 271 18.73 5.75 -8.57
CA ALA A 271 18.10 6.33 -9.76
C ALA A 271 18.26 7.85 -9.88
N GLU A 272 18.71 8.54 -8.83
CA GLU A 272 18.85 10.00 -8.85
C GLU A 272 19.81 10.45 -9.95
N GLY A 273 19.36 11.37 -10.80
CA GLY A 273 20.15 11.87 -11.92
C GLY A 273 20.08 11.04 -13.20
N HIS A 274 19.23 10.00 -13.23
CA HIS A 274 19.01 9.13 -14.38
C HIS A 274 17.61 9.31 -14.99
N PRO A 275 17.36 10.41 -15.74
CA PRO A 275 16.06 10.69 -16.33
C PRO A 275 15.61 9.67 -17.39
N GLU A 276 16.50 8.81 -17.87
CA GLU A 276 16.18 7.67 -18.74
C GLU A 276 15.31 6.61 -18.03
N ILE A 277 15.36 6.54 -16.69
CA ILE A 277 14.46 5.68 -15.94
C ILE A 277 13.06 6.30 -16.00
N GLN A 278 12.12 5.62 -16.68
CA GLN A 278 10.70 5.99 -16.70
C GLN A 278 9.84 5.10 -15.81
N ALA A 279 10.40 4.00 -15.31
CA ALA A 279 9.71 3.05 -14.45
C ALA A 279 9.16 3.68 -13.17
N LEU A 280 8.15 3.05 -12.59
CA LEU A 280 7.63 3.38 -11.27
C LEU A 280 8.16 2.38 -10.22
N LEU A 281 8.32 2.84 -8.98
CA LEU A 281 8.57 1.95 -7.86
C LEU A 281 7.24 1.50 -7.27
N ASN A 282 7.10 0.22 -6.95
CA ASN A 282 5.99 -0.36 -6.19
C ASN A 282 6.48 -0.79 -4.81
N VAL A 283 5.85 -0.27 -3.75
CA VAL A 283 6.23 -0.52 -2.35
C VAL A 283 5.23 -1.43 -1.60
N GLU A 284 4.55 -2.28 -2.36
CA GLU A 284 3.57 -3.26 -1.88
C GLU A 284 2.46 -2.64 -1.01
N ASP A 285 2.28 -3.13 0.21
CA ASP A 285 1.17 -2.81 1.11
C ASP A 285 1.46 -1.63 2.05
N GLU A 286 2.65 -1.00 1.97
CA GLU A 286 2.97 0.23 2.72
C GLU A 286 2.34 1.45 2.05
N VAL A 287 1.01 1.51 2.06
CA VAL A 287 0.22 2.46 1.26
C VAL A 287 0.45 3.93 1.59
N TYR A 288 0.81 4.29 2.83
CA TYR A 288 1.17 5.68 3.17
C TYR A 288 2.59 6.03 2.74
N VAL A 289 3.51 5.07 2.70
CA VAL A 289 4.81 5.24 2.02
C VAL A 289 4.54 5.50 0.54
N ALA A 290 3.72 4.68 -0.12
CA ALA A 290 3.39 4.85 -1.52
C ALA A 290 2.75 6.21 -1.82
N ALA A 291 1.76 6.63 -1.03
CA ALA A 291 1.07 7.90 -1.19
C ALA A 291 2.00 9.10 -1.01
N ALA A 292 2.82 9.14 0.06
CA ALA A 292 3.62 10.32 0.35
C ALA A 292 4.96 10.35 -0.43
N MET A 293 5.46 9.20 -0.89
CA MET A 293 6.69 9.12 -1.68
C MET A 293 6.46 9.06 -3.19
N GLY A 294 5.22 9.00 -3.65
CA GLY A 294 4.89 8.95 -5.07
C GLY A 294 5.27 7.62 -5.73
N CYS A 295 4.98 6.51 -5.04
CA CYS A 295 5.18 5.15 -5.51
C CYS A 295 3.82 4.47 -5.78
N THR A 296 3.83 3.42 -6.59
CA THR A 296 2.67 2.56 -6.81
C THR A 296 2.50 1.56 -5.65
N MET A 297 1.32 0.95 -5.56
CA MET A 297 0.91 0.02 -4.50
C MET A 297 0.57 -1.35 -5.06
N GLY A 298 1.10 -2.38 -4.43
CA GLY A 298 0.69 -3.77 -4.57
C GLY A 298 -0.02 -4.20 -3.29
N ILE A 299 -1.27 -3.80 -3.15
CA ILE A 299 -2.05 -3.96 -1.92
C ILE A 299 -2.33 -5.44 -1.71
N LEU A 300 -2.03 -5.95 -0.52
CA LEU A 300 -2.24 -7.35 -0.14
C LEU A 300 -3.27 -7.46 1.00
N ARG A 301 -3.46 -6.41 1.80
CA ARG A 301 -4.36 -6.45 2.95
C ARG A 301 -5.81 -6.64 2.53
N HIS A 302 -6.57 -7.34 3.36
CA HIS A 302 -7.95 -7.73 3.08
C HIS A 302 -8.78 -7.74 4.38
N PRO A 303 -10.12 -7.61 4.30
CA PRO A 303 -10.95 -7.36 5.48
C PRO A 303 -11.32 -8.62 6.29
N LEU A 304 -10.97 -9.83 5.83
CA LEU A 304 -11.41 -11.06 6.49
C LEU A 304 -10.68 -11.26 7.82
N VAL A 305 -11.42 -11.33 8.92
CA VAL A 305 -10.88 -11.55 10.27
C VAL A 305 -11.78 -12.52 11.04
N GLY A 306 -11.20 -13.27 11.96
CA GLY A 306 -11.92 -14.19 12.85
C GLY A 306 -12.49 -15.43 12.17
N MET A 307 -12.03 -15.77 10.96
CA MET A 307 -12.54 -16.94 10.23
C MET A 307 -11.86 -18.26 10.63
N ARG A 308 -10.71 -18.21 11.32
CA ARG A 308 -9.92 -19.39 11.69
C ARG A 308 -9.91 -19.59 13.21
N PRO A 309 -9.80 -20.84 13.68
CA PRO A 309 -9.81 -21.15 15.11
C PRO A 309 -8.59 -20.55 15.82
N GLY A 310 -8.73 -20.33 17.14
CA GLY A 310 -7.66 -19.80 17.98
C GLY A 310 -7.40 -18.32 17.73
N GLY A 311 -6.13 -17.92 17.64
CA GLY A 311 -5.71 -16.53 17.48
C GLY A 311 -5.78 -15.97 16.05
N ASP A 312 -6.44 -16.67 15.12
CA ASP A 312 -6.57 -16.29 13.71
C ASP A 312 -5.23 -15.94 13.02
N VAL A 313 -4.27 -16.87 13.10
CA VAL A 313 -2.86 -16.70 12.70
C VAL A 313 -2.66 -16.39 11.21
N ASP A 314 -2.35 -15.15 10.85
CA ASP A 314 -2.15 -14.68 9.47
C ASP A 314 -0.69 -14.28 9.23
N LEU A 315 0.06 -15.02 8.40
CA LEU A 315 1.49 -14.75 8.21
C LEU A 315 1.78 -13.44 7.45
N PHE A 316 0.82 -12.94 6.66
CA PHE A 316 0.99 -11.73 5.87
C PHE A 316 0.53 -10.48 6.62
N PHE A 317 -0.39 -10.63 7.58
CA PHE A 317 -0.93 -9.51 8.36
C PHE A 317 -1.18 -9.85 9.83
N ASN A 318 -0.12 -10.27 10.52
CA ASN A 318 -0.09 -10.44 11.97
C ASN A 318 0.53 -9.23 12.69
N GLY A 319 0.73 -9.40 13.99
CA GLY A 319 1.49 -8.49 14.82
C GLY A 319 0.69 -7.27 15.28
N PRO A 320 1.35 -6.40 16.06
CA PRO A 320 0.67 -5.34 16.80
C PRO A 320 0.06 -4.24 15.92
N ARG A 321 0.51 -4.10 14.66
CA ARG A 321 0.00 -3.11 13.72
C ARG A 321 -1.46 -3.37 13.34
N ARG A 322 -1.91 -4.63 13.29
CA ARG A 322 -3.27 -5.02 12.90
C ARG A 322 -3.70 -4.41 11.55
N ALA A 323 -2.87 -4.55 10.52
CA ALA A 323 -3.06 -3.89 9.22
C ALA A 323 -4.43 -4.17 8.55
N LYS A 324 -5.01 -5.36 8.75
CA LYS A 324 -6.35 -5.72 8.23
C LYS A 324 -7.50 -4.96 8.88
N GLN A 325 -7.25 -4.29 10.01
CA GLN A 325 -8.18 -3.36 10.65
C GLN A 325 -7.90 -1.91 10.24
N ARG A 326 -7.01 -1.67 9.25
CA ARG A 326 -6.60 -0.34 8.75
C ARG A 326 -6.84 -0.26 7.24
N MET A 327 -8.08 -0.47 6.84
CA MET A 327 -8.46 -0.53 5.42
C MET A 327 -8.68 0.87 4.84
N ASP A 328 -9.07 1.84 5.66
CA ASP A 328 -9.23 3.23 5.21
C ASP A 328 -7.89 3.88 4.82
N GLU A 329 -6.74 3.42 5.34
CA GLU A 329 -5.40 3.83 4.87
C GLU A 329 -5.27 3.62 3.35
N VAL A 330 -5.76 2.49 2.83
CA VAL A 330 -5.73 2.18 1.39
C VAL A 330 -6.61 3.15 0.62
N VAL A 331 -7.83 3.40 1.13
CA VAL A 331 -8.77 4.34 0.50
C VAL A 331 -8.18 5.74 0.42
N ARG A 332 -7.63 6.24 1.53
CA ARG A 332 -7.01 7.56 1.61
C ARG A 332 -5.81 7.69 0.68
N ALA A 333 -4.96 6.67 0.66
CA ALA A 333 -3.75 6.64 -0.14
C ALA A 333 -4.05 6.69 -1.64
N LEU A 334 -4.99 5.86 -2.13
CA LEU A 334 -5.39 5.85 -3.54
C LEU A 334 -6.09 7.14 -3.95
N ARG A 335 -6.95 7.68 -3.06
CA ARG A 335 -7.62 8.96 -3.31
C ARG A 335 -6.65 10.14 -3.35
N TRP A 336 -5.58 10.12 -2.57
CA TRP A 336 -4.48 11.07 -2.73
C TRP A 336 -3.80 10.95 -4.09
N GLN A 337 -3.62 9.75 -4.62
CA GLN A 337 -2.99 9.59 -5.93
C GLN A 337 -3.81 10.14 -7.10
N ARG A 338 -5.12 10.38 -6.93
CA ARG A 338 -5.93 11.15 -7.88
C ARG A 338 -5.51 12.62 -7.96
N ILE A 339 -4.98 13.16 -6.85
CA ILE A 339 -4.42 14.50 -6.76
C ILE A 339 -2.95 14.50 -7.20
N ALA A 340 -2.16 13.56 -6.70
CA ALA A 340 -0.71 13.51 -6.84
C ALA A 340 -0.26 12.09 -7.26
N PRO A 341 -0.25 11.78 -8.56
CA PRO A 341 0.06 10.44 -9.05
C PRO A 341 1.52 10.03 -8.80
N PRO A 342 1.80 8.71 -8.69
CA PRO A 342 3.15 8.16 -8.74
C PRO A 342 3.95 8.63 -9.95
N PHE A 343 5.25 8.83 -9.74
CA PHE A 343 6.17 9.33 -10.76
C PHE A 343 7.55 8.70 -10.64
N SER A 344 8.29 8.69 -11.76
CA SER A 344 9.57 7.98 -11.88
C SER A 344 10.61 8.47 -10.86
N PRO A 345 11.40 7.56 -10.27
CA PRO A 345 12.50 7.92 -9.38
C PRO A 345 13.61 8.70 -10.11
N GLY A 346 13.79 8.46 -11.42
CA GLY A 346 14.79 9.14 -12.27
C GLY A 346 14.53 10.63 -12.50
N GLN A 347 13.30 11.10 -12.23
CA GLN A 347 12.88 12.50 -12.39
C GLN A 347 12.86 13.26 -11.06
N SER A 348 13.62 12.81 -10.06
CA SER A 348 13.61 13.44 -8.74
C SER A 348 14.98 13.55 -8.09
N SER A 349 15.14 14.61 -7.30
CA SER A 349 16.22 14.74 -6.33
C SER A 349 15.83 14.07 -5.02
N VAL A 350 16.81 13.48 -4.34
CA VAL A 350 16.60 12.64 -3.15
C VAL A 350 17.52 13.09 -2.03
N ARG A 351 16.93 13.36 -0.86
CA ARG A 351 17.67 13.71 0.36
C ARG A 351 17.35 12.68 1.44
N LEU A 352 18.40 12.15 2.06
CA LEU A 352 18.33 11.17 3.15
C LEU A 352 18.95 11.79 4.40
N SER A 353 18.36 11.56 5.57
CA SER A 353 19.04 11.86 6.82
C SER A 353 20.20 10.90 7.06
N ALA A 354 21.29 11.40 7.64
CA ALA A 354 22.37 10.53 8.12
C ALA A 354 21.96 9.66 9.33
N GLU A 355 20.99 10.12 10.12
CA GLU A 355 20.43 9.34 11.22
C GLU A 355 19.65 8.13 10.66
N ILE A 356 20.00 6.95 11.15
CA ILE A 356 19.31 5.69 10.85
C ILE A 356 18.52 5.28 12.08
N LEU A 357 17.23 5.01 11.90
CA LEU A 357 16.37 4.46 12.94
C LEU A 357 16.25 2.95 12.71
N THR A 358 16.50 2.17 13.76
CA THR A 358 16.41 0.70 13.71
C THR A 358 15.24 0.21 14.53
N ASP A 359 14.38 -0.57 13.91
CA ASP A 359 13.28 -1.30 14.54
C ASP A 359 13.67 -2.76 14.73
N SER A 360 12.96 -3.44 15.64
CA SER A 360 13.29 -4.81 15.99
C SER A 360 12.10 -5.60 16.49
N TRP A 361 12.08 -6.89 16.19
CA TRP A 361 11.05 -7.82 16.64
C TRP A 361 11.63 -9.21 16.94
N LEU A 362 11.08 -9.90 17.95
CA LEU A 362 11.35 -11.31 18.21
C LEU A 362 10.25 -12.12 17.54
N PHE A 363 10.58 -12.77 16.41
CA PHE A 363 9.59 -13.54 15.66
C PHE A 363 9.28 -14.87 16.36
N GLU A 364 8.00 -15.10 16.64
CA GLU A 364 7.49 -16.35 17.20
C GLU A 364 6.88 -17.25 16.12
N PRO A 365 6.68 -18.55 16.38
CA PRO A 365 5.92 -19.42 15.49
C PRO A 365 4.56 -18.81 15.14
N GLY A 366 4.18 -18.86 13.87
CA GLY A 366 2.96 -18.25 13.33
C GLY A 366 3.06 -16.76 13.04
N GLN A 367 4.24 -16.13 13.12
CA GLN A 367 4.41 -14.70 12.80
C GLN A 367 5.10 -14.45 11.45
N THR A 368 5.64 -15.46 10.80
CA THR A 368 6.34 -15.33 9.51
C THR A 368 6.40 -16.68 8.81
N TRP A 369 6.47 -16.67 7.48
CA TRP A 369 6.74 -17.88 6.70
C TRP A 369 8.24 -18.21 6.63
N GLN A 370 9.12 -17.24 6.95
CA GLN A 370 10.57 -17.42 6.92
C GLN A 370 11.06 -18.16 8.17
N ASN A 371 11.29 -19.47 8.04
CA ASN A 371 11.66 -20.34 9.15
C ASN A 371 12.94 -19.91 9.89
N GLU A 372 13.93 -19.38 9.16
CA GLU A 372 15.26 -19.06 9.69
C GLU A 372 15.25 -17.99 10.80
N ILE A 373 14.24 -17.13 10.82
CA ILE A 373 14.13 -16.03 11.78
C ILE A 373 13.19 -16.35 12.96
N ILE A 374 12.52 -17.52 12.95
CA ILE A 374 11.67 -17.94 14.06
C ILE A 374 12.53 -18.19 15.31
N GLY A 375 12.12 -17.59 16.43
CA GLY A 375 12.85 -17.59 17.69
C GLY A 375 14.05 -16.64 17.71
N LYS A 376 14.19 -15.74 16.72
CA LYS A 376 15.29 -14.78 16.63
C LYS A 376 14.81 -13.34 16.73
N THR A 377 15.65 -12.48 17.30
CA THR A 377 15.44 -11.03 17.23
C THR A 377 15.99 -10.53 15.91
N VAL A 378 15.09 -10.01 15.08
CA VAL A 378 15.36 -9.42 13.78
C VAL A 378 15.39 -7.89 13.93
N ARG A 379 16.29 -7.24 13.22
CA ARG A 379 16.48 -5.79 13.19
C ARG A 379 16.43 -5.28 11.76
N GLN A 380 15.78 -4.16 11.54
CA GLN A 380 15.70 -3.48 10.23
C GLN A 380 15.84 -1.98 10.43
N GLY A 381 16.70 -1.36 9.64
CA GLY A 381 17.04 0.05 9.75
C GLY A 381 16.74 0.80 8.48
N ALA A 382 16.28 2.05 8.62
CA ALA A 382 16.09 2.97 7.50
C ALA A 382 16.47 4.39 7.92
N PRO A 383 16.72 5.31 6.96
CA PRO A 383 16.89 6.73 7.27
C PRO A 383 15.71 7.27 8.08
N ALA A 384 16.00 8.03 9.15
CA ALA A 384 15.00 8.69 9.98
C ALA A 384 14.09 9.62 9.15
N CYS A 385 14.69 10.30 8.17
CA CYS A 385 13.98 11.15 7.23
C CYS A 385 14.39 10.88 5.79
N LEU A 386 13.40 10.89 4.90
CA LEU A 386 13.53 10.70 3.45
C LEU A 386 12.74 11.79 2.72
N ALA A 387 13.34 12.46 1.74
CA ALA A 387 12.66 13.49 0.97
C ALA A 387 12.91 13.40 -0.55
N ARG A 388 11.86 13.62 -1.35
CA ARG A 388 11.92 13.75 -2.82
C ARG A 388 11.54 15.16 -3.27
N ASN A 389 12.39 15.80 -4.09
CA ASN A 389 12.14 17.14 -4.65
C ASN A 389 11.82 18.23 -3.61
N ILE A 390 12.20 18.00 -2.35
CA ILE A 390 11.95 18.89 -1.22
C ILE A 390 13.08 18.73 -0.20
N ASN A 391 13.22 19.69 0.71
CA ASN A 391 14.18 19.60 1.80
C ASN A 391 13.71 18.60 2.86
N LEU A 392 14.67 18.03 3.60
CA LEU A 392 14.34 17.15 4.72
C LEU A 392 13.47 17.88 5.75
N PRO A 393 12.41 17.24 6.26
CA PRO A 393 11.65 17.77 7.37
C PRO A 393 12.52 17.83 8.64
N ALA A 394 12.32 18.86 9.46
CA ALA A 394 12.90 18.94 10.79
C ALA A 394 11.96 18.28 11.80
N VAL A 395 12.47 17.31 12.55
CA VAL A 395 11.69 16.52 13.51
C VAL A 395 12.19 16.79 14.93
N LYS A 396 11.31 17.29 15.78
CA LYS A 396 11.53 17.41 17.23
C LYS A 396 10.69 16.35 17.93
N ALA A 397 11.30 15.53 18.76
CA ALA A 397 10.64 14.46 19.49
C ALA A 397 11.17 14.40 20.92
N THR A 398 10.29 14.05 21.87
CA THR A 398 10.70 13.72 23.24
C THR A 398 11.01 12.22 23.30
N GLY A 399 12.27 11.86 23.10
CA GLY A 399 12.73 10.47 23.05
C GLY A 399 12.97 9.99 21.61
N GLU A 400 12.45 8.82 21.27
CA GLU A 400 12.61 8.25 19.93
C GLU A 400 11.87 9.06 18.87
N LYS A 401 12.42 9.09 17.66
CA LYS A 401 11.79 9.73 16.51
C LYS A 401 10.95 8.73 15.71
N PRO A 402 9.84 9.18 15.10
CA PRO A 402 9.16 8.42 14.05
C PRO A 402 9.99 8.44 12.76
N PHE A 403 9.62 7.60 11.81
CA PHE A 403 10.05 7.79 10.41
C PHE A 403 9.25 8.93 9.81
N VAL A 404 9.92 9.89 9.16
CA VAL A 404 9.24 11.04 8.54
C VAL A 404 9.69 11.20 7.10
N PHE A 405 8.75 11.29 6.18
CA PHE A 405 9.08 11.39 4.76
C PHE A 405 8.18 12.35 4.02
N ALA A 406 8.75 13.04 3.01
CA ALA A 406 8.08 14.12 2.32
C ALA A 406 8.44 14.19 0.83
N THR A 407 7.47 14.56 0.00
CA THR A 407 7.70 14.69 -1.45
C THR A 407 7.02 15.92 -2.00
N ARG A 408 7.72 16.65 -2.88
CA ARG A 408 7.07 17.56 -3.84
C ARG A 408 6.86 16.83 -5.17
N PHE A 409 5.61 16.70 -5.56
CA PHE A 409 5.20 16.03 -6.78
C PHE A 409 5.42 16.94 -8.01
N PRO A 410 5.55 16.36 -9.22
CA PRO A 410 5.74 17.15 -10.45
C PRO A 410 4.66 18.19 -10.71
N ASN A 411 3.42 17.95 -10.27
CA ASN A 411 2.31 18.90 -10.40
C ASN A 411 2.28 20.00 -9.32
N GLY A 412 3.26 20.04 -8.41
CA GLY A 412 3.35 21.04 -7.35
C GLY A 412 2.65 20.67 -6.04
N ALA A 413 1.90 19.57 -5.99
CA ALA A 413 1.38 19.03 -4.74
C ALA A 413 2.54 18.60 -3.82
N VAL A 414 2.33 18.61 -2.51
CA VAL A 414 3.33 18.16 -1.53
C VAL A 414 2.68 17.16 -0.59
N ALA A 415 3.37 16.07 -0.27
CA ALA A 415 2.95 15.16 0.78
C ALA A 415 3.97 15.10 1.90
N ILE A 416 3.49 14.87 3.13
CA ILE A 416 4.30 14.53 4.29
C ILE A 416 3.63 13.41 5.08
N ALA A 417 4.43 12.47 5.55
CA ALA A 417 3.99 11.42 6.45
C ALA A 417 4.91 11.30 7.66
N ALA A 418 4.33 10.97 8.81
CA ALA A 418 5.07 10.48 9.97
C ALA A 418 4.49 9.12 10.37
N GLN A 419 5.35 8.10 10.46
CA GLN A 419 4.95 6.73 10.73
C GLN A 419 5.69 6.12 11.91
N GLU A 420 5.04 5.11 12.44
CA GLU A 420 5.28 4.49 13.73
C GLU A 420 6.58 3.69 13.78
N ARG A 421 6.92 3.25 14.99
CA ARG A 421 8.09 2.43 15.28
C ARG A 421 7.64 1.08 15.84
N THR A 422 8.45 0.05 15.61
CA THR A 422 8.25 -1.30 16.12
C THR A 422 9.45 -1.75 16.95
N LYS A 423 9.20 -2.09 18.22
CA LYS A 423 10.24 -2.54 19.16
C LYS A 423 9.80 -3.75 19.97
N VAL A 424 10.75 -4.63 20.26
CA VAL A 424 10.58 -5.71 21.23
C VAL A 424 10.15 -5.12 22.58
N GLY A 425 9.12 -5.69 23.20
CA GLY A 425 8.57 -5.26 24.48
C GLY A 425 7.64 -4.03 24.43
N LYS A 426 7.72 -3.20 23.39
CA LYS A 426 6.82 -2.04 23.22
C LYS A 426 5.74 -2.25 22.15
N GLY A 427 5.96 -3.19 21.23
CA GLY A 427 5.06 -3.39 20.11
C GLY A 427 5.21 -2.28 19.07
N TRP A 428 4.10 -2.00 18.39
CA TRP A 428 3.94 -0.92 17.43
C TRP A 428 3.43 0.34 18.15
N TYR A 429 4.12 1.45 18.01
CA TYR A 429 3.78 2.70 18.69
C TYR A 429 4.19 3.92 17.87
N MET A 430 3.42 5.01 18.02
CA MET A 430 3.78 6.30 17.45
C MET A 430 4.57 7.13 18.46
N PRO A 431 5.84 7.51 18.17
CA PRO A 431 6.52 8.51 18.97
C PRO A 431 5.92 9.91 18.81
N ALA A 432 5.84 10.64 19.92
CA ALA A 432 5.42 12.04 19.98
C ALA A 432 6.40 12.93 19.17
N CYS A 433 5.89 13.74 18.25
CA CYS A 433 6.73 14.59 17.41
C CYS A 433 6.06 15.87 16.90
N ASP A 434 6.83 16.95 16.90
CA ASP A 434 6.58 18.15 16.12
C ASP A 434 7.41 18.11 14.84
N VAL A 435 6.76 18.31 13.70
CA VAL A 435 7.40 18.27 12.39
C VAL A 435 7.29 19.62 11.71
N THR A 436 8.41 20.09 11.16
CA THR A 436 8.44 21.31 10.33
C THR A 436 8.93 20.96 8.93
N LEU A 437 8.16 21.35 7.92
CA LEU A 437 8.50 21.16 6.51
C LEU A 437 8.49 22.50 5.78
N SER A 438 9.60 22.82 5.12
CA SER A 438 9.63 23.91 4.15
C SER A 438 8.97 23.45 2.85
N ILE A 439 7.84 24.06 2.52
CA ILE A 439 7.11 23.84 1.27
C ILE A 439 7.52 24.84 0.17
N ALA A 440 8.41 25.79 0.49
CA ALA A 440 8.90 26.81 -0.43
C ALA A 440 7.74 27.51 -1.17
N ASP A 441 7.79 27.54 -2.50
CA ASP A 441 6.78 28.10 -3.38
C ASP A 441 5.72 27.09 -3.86
N ALA A 442 5.70 25.86 -3.30
CA ALA A 442 4.79 24.82 -3.75
C ALA A 442 3.32 25.27 -3.59
N PRO A 443 2.51 25.21 -4.66
CA PRO A 443 1.13 25.71 -4.65
C PRO A 443 0.16 24.81 -3.85
N GLY A 444 0.59 23.58 -3.52
CA GLY A 444 -0.29 22.57 -2.95
C GLY A 444 -1.17 21.90 -4.02
N PRO A 445 -2.19 21.13 -3.62
CA PRO A 445 -2.57 20.86 -2.23
C PRO A 445 -1.52 20.04 -1.46
N TYR A 446 -1.69 19.95 -0.14
CA TYR A 446 -0.77 19.31 0.79
C TYR A 446 -1.40 18.05 1.39
N GLY A 447 -0.84 16.87 1.12
CA GLY A 447 -1.22 15.59 1.71
C GLY A 447 -0.52 15.38 3.05
N VAL A 448 -1.26 15.00 4.08
CA VAL A 448 -0.74 14.74 5.42
C VAL A 448 -1.19 13.37 5.87
N PHE A 449 -0.24 12.50 6.23
CA PHE A 449 -0.49 11.11 6.59
C PHE A 449 0.15 10.74 7.93
N GLY A 450 -0.60 10.03 8.77
CA GLY A 450 -0.09 9.61 10.07
C GLY A 450 -0.24 10.67 11.17
N TYR A 451 0.29 10.34 12.34
CA TYR A 451 0.08 11.12 13.55
C TYR A 451 1.19 12.16 13.76
N PHE A 452 0.81 13.29 14.33
CA PHE A 452 1.72 14.38 14.70
C PHE A 452 1.22 14.97 16.03
N ASP A 453 2.11 15.58 16.81
CA ASP A 453 1.71 16.53 17.85
C ASP A 453 1.47 17.90 17.24
N SER A 454 2.33 18.32 16.31
CA SER A 454 2.06 19.42 15.40
C SER A 454 2.81 19.28 14.07
N LEU A 455 2.24 19.87 13.02
CA LEU A 455 2.87 20.03 11.71
C LEU A 455 2.94 21.51 11.37
N THR A 456 4.14 22.00 11.06
CA THR A 456 4.37 23.35 10.58
C THR A 456 4.80 23.33 9.11
N LEU A 457 4.01 23.96 8.25
CA LEU A 457 4.36 24.20 6.84
C LEU A 457 4.93 25.61 6.69
N ILE A 458 6.12 25.75 6.12
CA ILE A 458 6.79 27.03 5.90
C ILE A 458 6.83 27.34 4.40
N SER A 459 6.15 28.39 3.97
CA SER A 459 6.14 28.86 2.59
C SER A 459 7.11 30.02 2.38
N ASP A 460 7.56 30.22 1.14
CA ASP A 460 8.30 31.41 0.74
C ASP A 460 7.39 32.65 0.66
N ARG A 461 6.07 32.45 0.59
CA ARG A 461 5.06 33.52 0.48
C ARG A 461 4.26 33.66 1.79
N PRO A 462 3.83 34.87 2.17
CA PRO A 462 2.93 35.06 3.30
C PRO A 462 1.60 34.33 3.10
N LEU A 463 1.12 33.70 4.18
CA LEU A 463 -0.13 32.95 4.24
C LEU A 463 -1.23 33.74 4.98
N GLN A 464 -0.92 34.93 5.51
CA GLN A 464 -1.86 35.74 6.28
C GLN A 464 -3.11 36.06 5.46
N GLY A 465 -4.28 35.88 6.06
CA GLY A 465 -5.57 36.13 5.41
C GLY A 465 -6.00 35.06 4.40
N ARG A 466 -5.19 34.01 4.17
CA ARG A 466 -5.57 32.87 3.35
C ARG A 466 -6.58 31.99 4.07
N ARG A 467 -7.48 31.40 3.29
CA ARG A 467 -8.45 30.43 3.76
C ARG A 467 -7.82 29.04 3.72
N ILE A 468 -7.89 28.31 4.82
CA ILE A 468 -7.31 26.97 4.95
C ILE A 468 -8.42 25.94 4.94
N LEU A 469 -8.44 25.09 3.91
CA LEU A 469 -9.38 23.99 3.77
C LEU A 469 -8.68 22.66 4.05
N ALA A 470 -9.41 21.71 4.63
CA ALA A 470 -8.93 20.35 4.81
C ALA A 470 -10.04 19.31 4.59
N GLN A 471 -9.67 18.14 4.08
CA GLN A 471 -10.58 17.04 3.78
C GLN A 471 -9.96 15.71 4.17
N ASP A 472 -10.71 14.88 4.92
CA ASP A 472 -10.39 13.45 5.03
C ASP A 472 -10.30 12.87 3.61
N LEU A 473 -9.19 12.24 3.26
CA LEU A 473 -9.04 11.62 1.95
C LEU A 473 -10.02 10.46 1.74
N ALA A 474 -10.57 9.87 2.81
CA ALA A 474 -11.67 8.92 2.75
C ALA A 474 -13.05 9.60 2.69
N GLY A 475 -13.13 10.92 2.60
CA GLY A 475 -14.39 11.68 2.52
C GLY A 475 -14.52 12.46 1.22
N ASP A 476 -15.72 12.98 0.97
CA ASP A 476 -16.07 13.68 -0.28
C ASP A 476 -16.31 15.19 -0.07
N GLU A 477 -15.94 15.72 1.10
CA GLU A 477 -16.29 17.08 1.50
C GLU A 477 -15.16 17.76 2.28
N ALA A 478 -14.76 18.93 1.79
CA ALA A 478 -13.79 19.79 2.45
C ALA A 478 -14.42 20.67 3.53
N ILE A 479 -13.65 20.92 4.58
CA ILE A 479 -13.99 21.72 5.74
C ILE A 479 -13.06 22.93 5.81
N ASP A 480 -13.62 24.07 6.16
CA ASP A 480 -12.83 25.26 6.51
C ASP A 480 -12.24 25.11 7.91
N ILE A 481 -10.92 25.00 7.99
CA ILE A 481 -10.15 24.84 9.23
C ILE A 481 -9.38 26.10 9.60
N SER A 482 -9.64 27.24 8.95
CA SER A 482 -8.88 28.49 9.16
C SER A 482 -8.83 28.92 10.64
N ASN A 483 -9.90 28.67 11.39
CA ASN A 483 -9.99 28.99 12.82
C ASN A 483 -9.40 27.91 13.76
N MET A 484 -8.92 26.80 13.20
CA MET A 484 -8.36 25.67 13.95
C MET A 484 -6.83 25.59 13.84
N VAL A 485 -6.25 26.42 12.97
CA VAL A 485 -4.81 26.46 12.67
C VAL A 485 -4.25 27.84 13.03
N GLN A 486 -2.92 27.94 13.12
CA GLN A 486 -2.27 29.23 13.36
C GLN A 486 -1.45 29.63 12.15
N VAL A 487 -1.76 30.79 11.59
CA VAL A 487 -0.96 31.42 10.54
C VAL A 487 -0.11 32.52 11.14
N ARG A 488 1.20 32.47 10.92
CA ARG A 488 2.16 33.48 11.36
C ARG A 488 3.07 33.86 10.19
N GLY A 489 2.70 34.91 9.46
CA GLY A 489 3.46 35.37 8.30
C GLY A 489 3.53 34.28 7.22
N LYS A 490 4.68 33.60 7.13
CA LYS A 490 4.99 32.53 6.17
C LYS A 490 4.73 31.11 6.68
N SER A 491 4.35 30.98 7.95
CA SER A 491 4.19 29.70 8.64
C SER A 491 2.73 29.36 8.87
N LEU A 492 2.35 28.11 8.59
CA LEU A 492 1.07 27.51 8.93
C LEU A 492 1.32 26.36 9.92
N LEU A 493 0.93 26.55 11.17
CA LEU A 493 0.95 25.52 12.21
C LEU A 493 -0.41 24.82 12.28
N ILE A 494 -0.40 23.52 12.10
CA ILE A 494 -1.55 22.63 12.17
C ILE A 494 -1.37 21.74 13.42
N PRO A 495 -2.20 21.94 14.47
CA PRO A 495 -2.14 21.08 15.64
C PRO A 495 -2.50 19.62 15.30
N GLY A 496 -1.85 18.66 15.94
CA GLY A 496 -2.07 17.22 15.75
C GLY A 496 -3.52 16.79 15.97
N GLN A 497 -4.22 17.43 16.91
CA GLN A 497 -5.65 17.21 17.14
C GLN A 497 -6.52 17.57 15.93
N VAL A 498 -6.12 18.57 15.13
CA VAL A 498 -6.84 18.95 13.90
C VAL A 498 -6.59 17.91 12.82
N ILE A 499 -5.34 17.46 12.66
CA ILE A 499 -4.96 16.38 11.73
C ILE A 499 -5.80 15.12 12.05
N ARG A 500 -5.87 14.72 13.31
CA ARG A 500 -6.69 13.57 13.75
C ARG A 500 -8.17 13.79 13.49
N ARG A 501 -8.73 14.92 13.95
CA ARG A 501 -10.17 15.21 13.85
C ARG A 501 -10.64 15.26 12.40
N ILE A 502 -9.86 15.86 11.50
CA ILE A 502 -10.25 16.00 10.09
C ILE A 502 -9.87 14.75 9.30
N GLY A 503 -8.65 14.24 9.45
CA GLY A 503 -8.16 13.08 8.70
C GLY A 503 -8.77 11.73 9.08
N LEU A 504 -9.60 11.68 10.12
CA LEU A 504 -10.41 10.51 10.51
C LEU A 504 -11.92 10.79 10.47
N ARG A 505 -12.34 11.91 9.90
CA ARG A 505 -13.76 12.33 9.92
C ARG A 505 -14.69 11.32 9.26
N GLN A 506 -14.21 10.62 8.24
CA GLN A 506 -14.97 9.60 7.48
C GLN A 506 -14.37 8.21 7.70
N ALA A 507 -13.77 7.98 8.87
CA ALA A 507 -13.29 6.66 9.24
C ALA A 507 -14.47 5.67 9.34
N THR A 508 -14.29 4.50 8.75
CA THR A 508 -15.20 3.36 8.87
C THR A 508 -15.27 2.95 10.34
N PRO A 509 -16.46 2.71 10.93
CA PRO A 509 -16.58 2.31 12.32
C PRO A 509 -15.74 1.06 12.65
N GLY A 510 -14.89 1.17 13.67
CA GLY A 510 -14.00 0.08 14.09
C GLY A 510 -12.68 -0.02 13.32
N ASP A 511 -12.49 0.75 12.25
CA ASP A 511 -11.22 0.87 11.55
C ASP A 511 -10.21 1.66 12.41
N LEU A 512 -8.96 1.21 12.40
CA LEU A 512 -7.85 1.70 13.24
C LEU A 512 -6.86 2.57 12.47
N SER A 513 -7.15 2.85 11.20
CA SER A 513 -6.29 3.60 10.28
C SER A 513 -5.76 4.89 10.91
N ALA A 514 -4.51 5.21 10.59
CA ALA A 514 -3.97 6.52 10.91
C ALA A 514 -4.63 7.61 10.02
N PRO A 515 -4.72 8.88 10.48
CA PRO A 515 -5.33 9.96 9.71
C PRO A 515 -4.65 10.15 8.37
N GLY A 516 -5.44 10.54 7.36
CA GLY A 516 -4.93 10.97 6.05
C GLY A 516 -5.84 12.05 5.48
N LEU A 517 -5.29 13.24 5.23
CA LEU A 517 -6.04 14.39 4.76
C LEU A 517 -5.32 15.15 3.66
N ALA A 518 -6.09 15.82 2.81
CA ALA A 518 -5.60 16.86 1.91
C ALA A 518 -5.89 18.23 2.52
N ILE A 519 -4.96 19.17 2.36
CA ILE A 519 -5.06 20.56 2.80
C ILE A 519 -4.89 21.46 1.58
N ALA A 520 -5.74 22.48 1.44
CA ALA A 520 -5.63 23.51 0.42
C ALA A 520 -5.58 24.89 1.07
N ILE A 521 -4.75 25.77 0.51
CA ILE A 521 -4.55 27.15 0.96
C ILE A 521 -5.03 28.07 -0.15
N HIS A 522 -6.11 28.81 0.09
CA HIS A 522 -6.76 29.70 -0.88
C HIS A 522 -6.52 31.17 -0.57
#